data_AF-A0A2W6TW17-F1
#
_entry.id   AF-A0A2W6TW17-F1
#
_cell.length_a   1.000
_cell.length_b   1.000
_cell.length_c   1.000
_cell.angle_alpha   90.00
_cell.angle_beta   90.00
_cell.angle_gamma   90.00
#
_symmetry.space_group_name_H-M   'P 1'
#
loop_
_entity.id
_entity.type
_entity.pdbx_description
1 polymer ?
#
loop_
_entity_poly.entity_id
_entity_poly.type
_entity_poly.pdbx_seq_one_letter_code
_entity_poly.pdbx_strand_id
1 'polypeptide(L)'
;MKLFIAFLLSLTFCGSSFAQEKEAELLGPDNWPTTVSATVADLLSTLSAADREAIRSAKKDDLIRYHHGWGTGIRNHYGLWRGNQALIEDACHEPCHPDTASNRIIEAVWQALQDEG
;
A
#
# COMPACT_ATOMS: atom_id res chain seq x y z
N MET A 1 6.05 28.86 -61.22
CA MET A 1 5.16 27.68 -61.36
C MET A 1 5.70 26.53 -60.52
N LYS A 2 5.16 26.35 -59.31
CA LYS A 2 4.70 25.08 -58.75
C LYS A 2 4.10 25.34 -57.37
N LEU A 3 2.79 25.14 -57.35
CA LEU A 3 1.84 25.23 -56.26
C LEU A 3 1.74 23.84 -55.62
N PHE A 4 1.81 23.72 -54.30
CA PHE A 4 1.31 22.57 -53.52
C PHE A 4 0.91 23.14 -52.15
N ILE A 5 -0.35 23.55 -51.96
CA ILE A 5 -1.51 22.76 -51.47
C ILE A 5 -1.21 22.00 -50.18
N ALA A 6 -1.98 22.38 -49.16
CA ALA A 6 -2.00 21.93 -47.78
C ALA A 6 -2.39 20.45 -47.61
N PHE A 7 -1.95 19.87 -46.49
CA PHE A 7 -2.77 18.90 -45.76
C PHE A 7 -2.65 19.15 -44.26
N LEU A 8 -3.76 19.62 -43.69
CA LEU A 8 -4.04 19.66 -42.26
C LEU A 8 -4.12 18.22 -41.74
N LEU A 9 -3.26 17.89 -40.78
CA LEU A 9 -3.49 16.79 -39.85
C LEU A 9 -3.46 17.38 -38.45
N SER A 10 -4.59 17.98 -38.06
CA SER A 10 -4.87 18.29 -36.67
C SER A 10 -5.04 16.96 -35.94
N LEU A 11 -3.96 16.44 -35.35
CA LEU A 11 -4.04 15.40 -34.35
C LEU A 11 -4.75 16.01 -33.13
N THR A 12 -6.03 15.70 -32.98
CA THR A 12 -6.75 15.83 -31.72
C THR A 12 -6.06 14.91 -30.72
N PHE A 13 -5.12 15.47 -29.97
CA PHE A 13 -4.65 14.88 -28.72
C PHE A 13 -5.84 14.90 -27.76
N CYS A 14 -6.63 13.82 -27.76
CA CYS A 14 -7.54 13.55 -26.68
C CYS A 14 -6.65 13.32 -25.45
N GLY A 15 -6.41 14.40 -24.70
CA GLY A 15 -5.73 14.35 -23.42
C GLY A 15 -6.59 13.58 -22.45
N SER A 16 -6.53 12.25 -22.53
CA SER A 16 -6.83 11.41 -21.39
C SER A 16 -5.85 11.84 -20.32
N SER A 17 -6.34 12.58 -19.33
CA SER A 17 -5.62 12.87 -18.10
C SER A 17 -5.26 11.51 -17.50
N PHE A 18 -4.05 11.02 -17.80
CA PHE A 18 -3.43 10.01 -16.97
C PHE A 18 -3.26 10.69 -15.62
N ALA A 19 -4.24 10.46 -14.73
CA ALA A 19 -4.00 10.60 -13.32
C ALA A 19 -2.71 9.83 -13.07
N GLN A 20 -1.66 10.56 -12.72
CA GLN A 20 -0.36 10.01 -12.40
C GLN A 20 -0.59 9.16 -11.15
N GLU A 21 -0.89 7.88 -11.33
CA GLU A 21 -0.87 6.92 -10.23
C GLU A 21 0.55 6.97 -9.71
N LYS A 22 0.71 7.58 -8.54
CA LYS A 22 1.96 7.62 -7.81
C LYS A 22 2.26 6.17 -7.47
N GLU A 23 3.02 5.49 -8.33
CA GLU A 23 3.55 4.17 -8.03
C GLU A 23 4.08 4.22 -6.60
N ALA A 24 3.59 3.32 -5.74
CA ALA A 24 4.00 3.26 -4.36
C ALA A 24 5.50 2.92 -4.33
N GLU A 25 6.33 3.95 -4.29
CA GLU A 25 7.77 3.85 -4.22
C GLU A 25 8.12 2.94 -3.04
N LEU A 26 8.75 1.80 -3.32
CA LEU A 26 9.16 0.88 -2.27
C LEU A 26 10.15 1.60 -1.36
N LEU A 27 9.91 1.59 -0.05
CA LEU A 27 10.82 2.22 0.88
C LEU A 27 12.19 1.51 0.84
N GLY A 28 13.24 2.32 0.97
CA GLY A 28 14.60 1.86 1.24
C GLY A 28 14.81 1.58 2.73
N PRO A 29 15.89 0.86 3.09
CA PRO A 29 16.20 0.52 4.48
C PRO A 29 16.29 1.73 5.41
N ASP A 30 16.78 2.87 4.91
CA ASP A 30 16.90 4.11 5.69
C ASP A 30 15.54 4.74 6.03
N ASN A 31 14.46 4.34 5.35
CA ASN A 31 13.12 4.90 5.50
C ASN A 31 12.10 3.89 6.03
N TRP A 32 12.51 2.65 6.33
CA TRP A 32 11.58 1.66 6.84
C TRP A 32 11.11 2.01 8.26
N PRO A 33 9.79 2.02 8.52
CA PRO A 33 9.31 2.00 9.90
C PRO A 33 9.76 0.69 10.55
N THR A 34 10.17 0.79 11.81
CA THR A 34 10.69 -0.33 12.61
C THR A 34 9.71 -0.80 13.68
N THR A 35 8.51 -0.20 13.74
CA THR A 35 7.45 -0.56 14.69
C THR A 35 6.11 -0.68 13.98
N VAL A 36 5.26 -1.59 14.46
CA VAL A 36 3.88 -1.76 14.00
C VAL A 36 3.10 -0.46 14.15
N SER A 37 3.29 0.28 15.24
CA SER A 37 2.58 1.56 15.45
C SER A 37 2.90 2.57 14.34
N ALA A 38 4.19 2.73 13.97
CA ALA A 38 4.58 3.61 12.88
C ALA A 38 4.04 3.12 11.52
N THR A 39 4.11 1.82 11.25
CA THR A 39 3.55 1.22 10.02
C THR A 39 2.04 1.37 9.93
N VAL A 40 1.32 1.19 11.03
CA VAL A 40 -0.14 1.37 11.09
C VAL A 40 -0.51 2.83 10.83
N ALA A 41 0.20 3.79 11.44
CA ALA A 41 -0.02 5.21 11.19
C ALA A 41 0.17 5.59 9.72
N ASP A 42 1.24 5.09 9.09
CA ASP A 42 1.50 5.29 7.66
C ASP A 42 0.40 4.67 6.78
N LEU A 43 0.00 3.42 7.04
CA LEU A 43 -1.09 2.76 6.33
C LEU A 43 -2.42 3.52 6.47
N LEU A 44 -2.80 3.92 7.68
CA LEU A 44 -4.04 4.67 7.92
C LEU A 44 -4.05 6.03 7.23
N SER A 45 -2.88 6.65 7.04
CA SER A 45 -2.74 7.93 6.32
C SER A 45 -2.90 7.79 4.80
N THR A 46 -2.73 6.59 4.26
CA THR A 46 -2.75 6.30 2.81
C THR A 46 -4.01 5.59 2.35
N LEU A 47 -4.72 4.89 3.25
CA LEU A 47 -5.98 4.22 2.94
C LEU A 47 -7.09 5.22 2.59
N SER A 48 -7.82 4.93 1.52
CA SER A 48 -9.01 5.69 1.16
C SER A 48 -10.13 5.48 2.20
N ALA A 49 -11.11 6.39 2.25
CA ALA A 49 -12.26 6.20 3.14
C ALA A 49 -13.02 4.89 2.86
N ALA A 50 -13.08 4.46 1.60
CA ALA A 50 -13.71 3.21 1.20
C ALA A 50 -12.92 1.98 1.69
N ASP A 51 -11.58 2.01 1.60
CA ASP A 51 -10.75 0.91 2.09
C ASP A 51 -10.77 0.82 3.63
N ARG A 52 -10.70 1.97 4.31
CA ARG A 52 -10.85 2.04 5.78
C ARG A 52 -12.17 1.41 6.21
N GLU A 53 -13.27 1.74 5.53
CA GLU A 53 -14.57 1.17 5.84
C GLU A 53 -14.65 -0.33 5.51
N ALA A 54 -14.09 -0.76 4.37
CA ALA A 54 -14.04 -2.16 4.01
C ALA A 54 -13.27 -3.01 5.05
N ILE A 55 -12.16 -2.49 5.56
CA ILE A 55 -11.38 -3.13 6.62
C ILE A 55 -12.15 -3.09 7.95
N ARG A 56 -12.67 -1.93 8.37
CA ARG A 56 -13.44 -1.79 9.63
C ARG A 56 -14.65 -2.72 9.67
N SER A 57 -15.37 -2.85 8.56
CA SER A 57 -16.53 -3.73 8.46
C SER A 57 -16.18 -5.23 8.37
N ALA A 58 -14.90 -5.60 8.20
CA ALA A 58 -14.49 -6.99 8.17
C ALA A 58 -14.54 -7.62 9.57
N LYS A 59 -14.93 -8.90 9.63
CA LYS A 59 -14.74 -9.69 10.85
C LYS A 59 -13.26 -10.00 11.03
N LYS A 60 -12.80 -10.05 12.28
CA LYS A 60 -11.41 -10.39 12.60
C LYS A 60 -10.96 -11.71 11.95
N ASP A 61 -11.80 -12.75 12.00
CA ASP A 61 -11.49 -14.06 11.43
C ASP A 61 -11.38 -14.06 9.89
N ASP A 62 -11.96 -13.05 9.23
CA ASP A 62 -11.95 -12.91 7.78
C ASP A 62 -10.74 -12.10 7.28
N LEU A 63 -9.92 -11.51 8.16
CA LEU A 63 -8.78 -10.66 7.78
C LEU A 63 -7.73 -11.38 6.92
N ILE A 64 -7.68 -12.71 7.01
CA ILE A 64 -6.80 -13.55 6.17
C ILE A 64 -7.00 -13.30 4.67
N ARG A 65 -8.19 -12.85 4.24
CA ARG A 65 -8.47 -12.49 2.84
C ARG A 65 -7.54 -11.42 2.27
N TYR A 66 -6.94 -10.59 3.12
CA TYR A 66 -6.04 -9.52 2.73
C TYR A 66 -4.59 -9.98 2.52
N HIS A 67 -4.27 -11.24 2.83
CA HIS A 67 -2.90 -11.77 2.84
C HIS A 67 -2.16 -11.65 1.49
N HIS A 68 -2.80 -11.97 0.36
CA HIS A 68 -2.14 -12.01 -0.96
C HIS A 68 -2.16 -10.68 -1.72
N GLY A 69 -3.16 -9.81 -1.50
CA GLY A 69 -3.22 -8.49 -2.11
C GLY A 69 -2.48 -7.46 -1.25
N TRP A 70 -3.22 -6.85 -0.34
CA TRP A 70 -2.70 -5.81 0.55
C TRP A 70 -1.51 -6.30 1.39
N GLY A 71 -1.55 -7.52 1.91
CA GLY A 71 -0.44 -8.13 2.64
C GLY A 71 0.83 -8.25 1.80
N THR A 72 0.73 -8.58 0.50
CA THR A 72 1.90 -8.57 -0.40
C THR A 72 2.46 -7.16 -0.55
N GLY A 73 1.58 -6.16 -0.68
CA GLY A 73 1.96 -4.75 -0.69
C GLY A 73 2.75 -4.36 0.56
N ILE A 74 2.23 -4.68 1.75
CA ILE A 74 2.89 -4.42 3.05
C ILE A 74 4.28 -5.04 3.09
N ARG A 75 4.41 -6.34 2.74
CA ARG A 75 5.70 -7.05 2.77
C ARG A 75 6.75 -6.40 1.87
N ASN A 76 6.32 -5.95 0.69
CA ASN A 76 7.22 -5.36 -0.30
C ASN A 76 7.59 -3.93 0.06
N HIS A 77 6.61 -3.11 0.42
CA HIS A 77 6.76 -1.68 0.68
C HIS A 77 7.62 -1.43 1.93
N TYR A 78 7.38 -2.17 3.02
CA TYR A 78 8.13 -2.01 4.28
C TYR A 78 9.33 -2.97 4.43
N GLY A 79 9.70 -3.67 3.35
CA GLY A 79 10.93 -4.45 3.31
C GLY A 79 10.99 -5.67 4.22
N LEU A 80 9.85 -6.31 4.50
CA LEU A 80 9.82 -7.51 5.37
C LEU A 80 10.64 -8.66 4.78
N TRP A 81 10.61 -8.83 3.46
CA TRP A 81 11.50 -9.79 2.76
C TRP A 81 12.92 -9.28 2.53
N ARG A 82 13.18 -8.00 2.79
CA ARG A 82 14.41 -7.29 2.42
C ARG A 82 15.29 -6.94 3.63
N GLY A 83 14.94 -7.42 4.82
CA GLY A 83 15.76 -7.30 6.03
C GLY A 83 15.26 -6.30 7.06
N ASN A 84 14.00 -5.84 6.99
CA ASN A 84 13.39 -5.07 8.08
C ASN A 84 13.05 -5.96 9.29
N GLN A 85 14.08 -6.53 9.91
CA GLN A 85 13.96 -7.47 11.02
C GLN A 85 13.35 -6.80 12.26
N ALA A 86 13.62 -5.51 12.46
CA ALA A 86 13.06 -4.75 13.57
C ALA A 86 11.53 -4.71 13.52
N LEU A 87 10.94 -4.43 12.35
CA LEU A 87 9.48 -4.45 12.20
C LEU A 87 8.90 -5.86 12.33
N ILE A 88 9.60 -6.90 11.86
CA ILE A 88 9.17 -8.30 12.03
C ILE A 88 9.11 -8.67 13.52
N GLU A 89 10.16 -8.33 14.26
CA GLU A 89 10.25 -8.61 15.70
C GLU A 89 9.24 -7.80 16.51
N ASP A 90 9.00 -6.54 16.16
CA ASP A 90 7.95 -5.74 16.80
C ASP A 90 6.55 -6.31 16.53
N ALA A 91 6.30 -6.83 15.31
CA ALA A 91 5.01 -7.41 14.93
C ALA A 91 4.72 -8.77 15.55
N CYS A 92 5.73 -9.59 15.77
CA CYS A 92 5.57 -10.97 16.23
C CYS A 92 6.03 -11.20 17.67
N HIS A 93 6.80 -10.28 18.27
CA HIS A 93 7.51 -10.43 19.55
C HIS A 93 8.54 -11.58 19.58
N GLU A 94 8.78 -12.19 18.43
CA GLU A 94 9.77 -13.23 18.17
C GLU A 94 10.10 -13.23 16.66
N PRO A 95 11.24 -13.79 16.22
CA PRO A 95 11.50 -13.96 14.80
C PRO A 95 10.40 -14.79 14.13
N CYS A 96 9.76 -14.24 13.10
CA CYS A 96 8.67 -14.90 12.40
C CYS A 96 8.76 -14.71 10.88
N HIS A 97 7.95 -15.46 10.13
CA HIS A 97 7.87 -15.34 8.69
C HIS A 97 7.26 -13.98 8.28
N PRO A 98 7.76 -13.31 7.22
CA PRO A 98 7.18 -12.04 6.74
C PRO A 98 5.68 -12.07 6.46
N ASP A 99 5.15 -13.23 6.05
CA ASP A 99 3.69 -13.41 5.91
C ASP A 99 2.96 -13.29 7.23
N THR A 100 3.47 -13.92 8.29
CA THR A 100 2.95 -13.81 9.65
C THR A 100 3.02 -12.37 10.13
N ALA A 101 4.18 -11.71 9.99
CA ALA A 101 4.34 -10.31 10.38
C ALA A 101 3.36 -9.40 9.65
N SER A 102 3.17 -9.58 8.33
CA SER A 102 2.21 -8.77 7.57
C SER A 102 0.75 -9.00 8.00
N ASN A 103 0.37 -10.22 8.38
CA ASN A 103 -0.96 -10.48 8.93
C ASN A 103 -1.14 -9.80 10.29
N ARG A 104 -0.11 -9.79 11.16
CA ARG A 104 -0.14 -9.04 12.44
C ARG A 104 -0.30 -7.54 12.23
N ILE A 105 0.37 -6.97 11.23
CA ILE A 105 0.19 -5.57 10.86
C ILE A 105 -1.24 -5.29 10.36
N ILE A 106 -1.82 -6.17 9.54
CA ILE A 106 -3.22 -6.06 9.09
C ILE A 106 -4.18 -6.10 10.29
N GLU A 107 -3.98 -7.05 11.22
CA GLU A 107 -4.75 -7.12 12.47
C GLU A 107 -4.64 -5.83 13.29
N ALA A 108 -3.45 -5.22 13.34
CA ALA A 108 -3.23 -3.97 14.06
C ALA A 108 -3.90 -2.77 13.39
N VAL A 109 -3.90 -2.68 12.05
CA VAL A 109 -4.68 -1.64 11.32
C VAL A 109 -6.17 -1.81 11.58
N TRP A 110 -6.67 -3.05 11.51
CA TRP A 110 -8.07 -3.34 11.82
C TRP A 110 -8.42 -2.91 13.25
N GLN A 111 -7.60 -3.25 14.24
CA GLN A 111 -7.82 -2.85 15.63
C GLN A 111 -7.85 -1.33 15.79
N ALA A 112 -6.92 -0.60 15.17
CA ALA A 112 -6.90 0.85 15.22
C ALA A 112 -8.19 1.47 14.63
N LEU A 113 -8.73 0.90 13.55
CA LEU A 113 -10.00 1.35 12.96
C LEU A 113 -11.23 1.05 13.83
N GLN A 114 -11.15 0.04 14.71
CA GLN A 114 -12.18 -0.22 15.71
C GLN A 114 -12.13 0.78 16.88
N ASP A 115 -10.92 1.21 17.25
CA ASP A 115 -10.70 2.12 18.37
C ASP A 115 -11.03 3.60 18.02
N GLU A 116 -11.15 3.92 16.73
CA GLU A 116 -11.59 5.23 16.21
C GLU A 116 -13.08 5.56 16.42
N GLY A 117 -13.85 4.66 17.05
CA GLY A 117 -15.31 4.73 17.22
C GLY A 117 -15.88 6.08 17.65
#